data_AF-A0A8D5A5Y7-F1
#
_entry.id   AF-A0A8D5A5Y7-F1
#
_cell.length_a   1.000
_cell.length_b   1.000
_cell.length_c   1.000
_cell.angle_alpha   90.00
_cell.angle_beta   90.00
_cell.angle_gamma   90.00
#
_symmetry.space_group_name_H-M   'P 1'
#
loop_
_entity.id
_entity.type
_entity.pdbx_description
1 polymer ?
#
loop_
_entity_poly.entity_id
_entity_poly.type
_entity_poly.pdbx_seq_one_letter_code
_entity_poly.pdbx_strand_id
1 'polypeptide(L)'
;MQYLYNLGTLSVLPEHKGIYVLVIGESTARDHMSVYGYRFDTTPWMSQFVKEPGTICFKKAYSNYVTTVPVLTYALTDKNQYNSVSMAQAYSLIEVAAAAGFDTYWISNQERYGIFDTPIAEIASMANHQIWLNGDVGEYIRSNYYDEELADQTPDLKNADNALIVYHLMGCHQLYTERYPFKYQKFDRKVSKTSEYDNAILYTDYVVSRLYDLVKDNPNFQGFIYFSDHGEEPDDGTAHEPTKFSNQMTRIPLIAHFSERYRENHSYLFSPLIDQRSSYWTNDLLYNFMVEIMGIQGAPMEESNLTLGNIAYDRTKDNSLTMHGERRIES
;
A
#
# COMPACT_ATOMS: atom_id res chain seq x y z
N MET A 1 2.01 -18.28 14.08
CA MET A 1 3.12 -19.25 14.31
C MET A 1 2.76 -20.74 14.18
N GLN A 2 1.63 -21.27 14.68
CA GLN A 2 1.36 -22.72 14.61
C GLN A 2 1.05 -23.26 13.19
N TYR A 3 0.67 -22.38 12.25
CA TYR A 3 0.35 -22.77 10.86
C TYR A 3 1.53 -22.72 9.88
N LEU A 4 2.59 -21.93 10.17
CA LEU A 4 3.77 -21.83 9.30
C LEU A 4 4.53 -23.16 9.14
N TYR A 5 4.40 -24.08 10.11
CA TYR A 5 4.94 -25.44 10.02
C TYR A 5 4.44 -26.23 8.80
N ASN A 6 3.30 -25.83 8.21
CA ASN A 6 2.73 -26.48 7.04
C ASN A 6 3.28 -25.95 5.71
N LEU A 7 4.04 -24.84 5.70
CA LEU A 7 4.52 -24.19 4.46
C LEU A 7 5.83 -24.77 3.89
N GLY A 8 6.33 -25.90 4.39
CA GLY A 8 7.63 -26.41 3.99
C GLY A 8 8.76 -25.42 4.35
N THR A 9 9.84 -25.41 3.56
CA THR A 9 10.93 -24.43 3.71
C THR A 9 10.73 -23.27 2.73
N LEU A 10 10.20 -22.15 3.23
CA LEU A 10 10.17 -20.90 2.47
C LEU A 10 11.60 -20.42 2.18
N SER A 11 11.82 -19.85 0.99
CA SER A 11 13.13 -19.32 0.60
C SER A 11 12.98 -18.15 -0.37
N VAL A 12 14.07 -17.42 -0.57
CA VAL A 12 14.12 -16.27 -1.49
C VAL A 12 15.10 -16.58 -2.60
N LEU A 13 14.69 -16.36 -3.85
CA LEU A 13 15.58 -16.43 -5.00
C LEU A 13 16.77 -15.46 -4.80
N PRO A 14 18.04 -15.89 -4.97
CA PRO A 14 19.20 -15.07 -4.61
C PRO A 14 19.23 -13.67 -5.24
N GLU A 15 18.78 -13.53 -6.48
CA GLU A 15 18.69 -12.28 -7.24
C GLU A 15 17.63 -11.30 -6.72
N HIS A 16 16.62 -11.82 -6.02
CA HIS A 16 15.54 -11.04 -5.40
C HIS A 16 15.89 -10.53 -4.00
N LYS A 17 16.99 -11.00 -3.38
CA LYS A 17 17.38 -10.51 -2.05
C LYS A 17 17.63 -9.00 -2.07
N GLY A 18 17.17 -8.32 -1.03
CA GLY A 18 17.40 -6.90 -0.85
C GLY A 18 16.31 -6.22 -0.04
N ILE A 19 16.21 -4.91 -0.20
CA ILE A 19 15.31 -4.06 0.56
C ILE A 19 14.10 -3.71 -0.29
N TYR A 20 12.93 -4.07 0.22
CA TYR A 20 11.63 -3.71 -0.34
C TYR A 20 10.90 -2.81 0.65
N VAL A 21 10.28 -1.76 0.12
CA VAL A 21 9.47 -0.83 0.89
C VAL A 21 8.03 -0.89 0.42
N LEU A 22 7.12 -1.09 1.36
CA LEU A 22 5.68 -1.02 1.15
C LEU A 22 5.12 0.14 1.96
N VAL A 23 4.56 1.13 1.28
CA VAL A 23 3.87 2.27 1.89
C VAL A 23 2.37 2.06 1.71
N ILE A 24 1.68 1.82 2.83
CA ILE A 24 0.24 1.71 2.92
C ILE A 24 -0.30 3.11 3.24
N GLY A 25 -0.89 3.74 2.23
CA GLY A 25 -1.64 4.98 2.38
C GLY A 25 -3.04 4.72 2.96
N GLU A 26 -3.64 5.80 3.44
CA GLU A 26 -4.95 5.81 4.08
C GLU A 26 -5.87 6.79 3.35
N SER A 27 -7.08 6.34 2.99
CA SER A 27 -8.17 7.17 2.45
C SER A 27 -7.78 8.06 1.25
N THR A 28 -6.80 7.66 0.43
CA THR A 28 -6.30 8.46 -0.71
C THR A 28 -6.95 8.01 -2.04
N ALA A 29 -7.77 8.87 -2.63
CA ALA A 29 -8.41 8.65 -3.92
C ALA A 29 -7.56 9.20 -5.06
N ARG A 30 -7.29 8.37 -6.08
CA ARG A 30 -6.50 8.80 -7.25
C ARG A 30 -7.17 9.92 -8.05
N ASP A 31 -8.50 10.05 -7.94
CA ASP A 31 -9.30 11.05 -8.64
C ASP A 31 -8.92 12.50 -8.22
N HIS A 32 -8.24 12.66 -7.08
CA HIS A 32 -7.72 13.92 -6.55
C HIS A 32 -6.20 14.08 -6.69
N MET A 33 -5.52 13.22 -7.46
CA MET A 33 -4.07 13.24 -7.62
C MET A 33 -3.64 13.75 -9.02
N SER A 34 -2.80 14.78 -9.08
CA SER A 34 -2.32 15.35 -10.36
C SER A 34 -1.59 14.36 -11.26
N VAL A 35 -0.89 13.37 -10.67
CA VAL A 35 -0.22 12.28 -11.40
C VAL A 35 -1.20 11.36 -12.14
N TYR A 36 -2.49 11.40 -11.77
CA TYR A 36 -3.60 10.72 -12.43
C TYR A 36 -4.45 11.65 -13.31
N GLY A 37 -4.07 12.92 -13.45
CA GLY A 37 -4.75 13.90 -14.31
C GLY A 37 -5.72 14.83 -13.57
N TYR A 38 -5.68 14.86 -12.23
CA TYR A 38 -6.45 15.86 -11.47
C TYR A 38 -5.99 17.29 -11.80
N ARG A 39 -6.95 18.22 -11.79
CA ARG A 39 -6.77 19.60 -12.30
C ARG A 39 -5.85 20.48 -11.44
N PHE A 40 -5.67 20.14 -10.17
CA PHE A 40 -4.81 20.86 -9.24
C PHE A 40 -3.56 20.05 -9.00
N ASP A 41 -2.42 20.73 -8.81
CA ASP A 41 -1.13 20.06 -8.62
C ASP A 41 -0.96 19.54 -7.19
N THR A 42 -1.74 18.51 -6.86
CA THR A 42 -1.79 17.87 -5.54
C THR A 42 -0.70 16.83 -5.35
N THR A 43 -0.04 16.36 -6.42
CA THR A 43 1.04 15.36 -6.35
C THR A 43 2.24 15.75 -7.21
N PRO A 44 2.88 16.90 -6.95
CA PRO A 44 3.97 17.41 -7.76
C PRO A 44 5.18 16.47 -7.78
N TRP A 45 5.54 15.84 -6.66
CA TRP A 45 6.67 14.91 -6.61
C TRP A 45 6.34 13.62 -7.37
N MET A 46 5.21 12.96 -7.13
CA MET A 46 4.82 11.75 -7.86
C MET A 46 4.73 12.02 -9.37
N SER A 47 4.26 13.21 -9.78
CA SER A 47 4.21 13.61 -11.19
C SER A 47 5.59 13.68 -11.86
N GLN A 48 6.67 13.96 -11.11
CA GLN A 48 8.04 13.82 -11.60
C GLN A 48 8.55 12.39 -11.46
N PHE A 49 8.27 11.75 -10.33
CA PHE A 49 8.76 10.41 -10.01
C PHE A 49 8.34 9.36 -11.02
N VAL A 50 7.14 9.46 -11.59
CA VAL A 50 6.66 8.54 -12.65
C VAL A 50 7.38 8.68 -13.98
N LYS A 51 8.26 9.67 -14.13
CA LYS A 51 9.14 9.83 -15.29
C LYS A 51 10.49 9.15 -15.09
N GLU A 52 10.84 8.78 -13.86
CA GLU A 52 12.08 8.07 -13.56
C GLU A 52 12.06 6.67 -14.20
N PRO A 53 13.17 6.21 -14.79
CA PRO A 53 13.29 4.85 -15.26
C PRO A 53 13.04 3.86 -14.12
N GLY A 54 12.07 2.96 -14.32
CA GLY A 54 11.70 1.97 -13.33
C GLY A 54 10.49 2.31 -12.48
N THR A 55 9.94 3.52 -12.59
CA THR A 55 8.67 3.86 -11.95
C THR A 55 7.49 3.51 -12.85
N ILE A 56 6.50 2.83 -12.27
CA ILE A 56 5.25 2.43 -12.91
C ILE A 56 4.10 3.05 -12.13
N CYS A 57 3.32 3.89 -12.81
CA CYS A 57 2.05 4.39 -12.29
C CYS A 57 0.90 3.55 -12.86
N PHE A 58 0.32 2.68 -12.04
CA PHE A 58 -0.78 1.82 -12.43
C PHE A 58 -2.06 2.65 -12.49
N LYS A 59 -2.70 2.68 -13.67
CA LYS A 59 -3.81 3.60 -13.97
C LYS A 59 -5.16 3.11 -13.46
N LYS A 60 -5.28 1.82 -13.12
CA LYS A 60 -6.55 1.16 -12.82
C LYS A 60 -6.45 0.25 -11.59
N ALA A 61 -5.98 0.80 -10.47
CA ALA A 61 -6.00 0.16 -9.16
C ALA A 61 -7.30 0.47 -8.39
N TYR A 62 -7.84 -0.53 -7.68
CA TYR A 62 -9.06 -0.40 -6.90
C TYR A 62 -8.90 -1.05 -5.53
N SER A 63 -9.65 -0.59 -4.54
CA SER A 63 -9.73 -1.28 -3.26
C SER A 63 -10.77 -2.40 -3.28
N ASN A 64 -10.50 -3.47 -2.51
CA ASN A 64 -11.42 -4.59 -2.36
C ASN A 64 -12.64 -4.27 -1.46
N TYR A 65 -12.58 -3.17 -0.70
CA TYR A 65 -13.62 -2.62 0.17
C TYR A 65 -13.37 -1.12 0.39
N VAL A 66 -14.20 -0.43 1.18
CA VAL A 66 -14.09 1.03 1.40
C VAL A 66 -13.73 1.42 2.84
N THR A 67 -13.27 0.47 3.66
CA THR A 67 -12.80 0.74 5.03
C THR A 67 -11.53 -0.06 5.31
N THR A 68 -10.62 0.53 6.07
CA THR A 68 -9.25 0.02 6.31
C THR A 68 -9.20 -1.44 6.75
N VAL A 69 -9.97 -1.84 7.77
CA VAL A 69 -9.89 -3.20 8.33
C VAL A 69 -10.34 -4.28 7.31
N PRO A 70 -11.54 -4.18 6.69
CA PRO A 70 -11.91 -5.08 5.59
C PRO A 70 -10.94 -5.08 4.42
N VAL A 71 -10.36 -3.93 4.06
CA VAL A 71 -9.37 -3.88 2.96
C VAL A 71 -8.11 -4.65 3.32
N LEU A 72 -7.46 -4.24 4.40
CA LEU A 72 -6.10 -4.67 4.72
C LEU A 72 -6.05 -6.12 5.20
N THR A 73 -7.15 -6.66 5.75
CA THR A 73 -7.27 -8.09 6.05
C THR A 73 -7.15 -8.96 4.80
N TYR A 74 -7.60 -8.49 3.63
CA TYR A 74 -7.41 -9.20 2.37
C TYR A 74 -6.10 -8.79 1.70
N ALA A 75 -5.78 -7.50 1.64
CA ALA A 75 -4.59 -7.01 0.94
C ALA A 75 -3.27 -7.56 1.51
N LEU A 76 -3.20 -7.79 2.82
CA LEU A 76 -2.00 -8.25 3.51
C LEU A 76 -1.97 -9.76 3.73
N THR A 77 -2.90 -10.53 3.16
CA THR A 77 -2.95 -11.99 3.29
C THR A 77 -3.13 -12.67 1.93
N ASP A 78 -2.94 -13.99 1.87
CA ASP A 78 -3.23 -14.79 0.68
C ASP A 78 -4.73 -14.97 0.38
N LYS A 79 -5.61 -14.41 1.22
CA LYS A 79 -7.04 -14.32 0.92
C LYS A 79 -7.33 -13.19 -0.05
N ASN A 80 -8.11 -13.49 -1.09
CA ASN A 80 -8.62 -12.47 -2.01
C ASN A 80 -10.10 -12.71 -2.35
N GLN A 81 -10.70 -11.82 -3.15
CA GLN A 81 -12.10 -11.88 -3.58
C GLN A 81 -12.39 -12.97 -4.62
N TYR A 82 -11.35 -13.61 -5.15
CA TYR A 82 -11.42 -14.54 -6.28
C TYR A 82 -11.14 -15.99 -5.87
N ASN A 83 -10.59 -16.21 -4.67
CA ASN A 83 -10.28 -17.52 -4.11
C ASN A 83 -11.22 -17.91 -2.96
N SER A 84 -11.08 -19.15 -2.47
CA SER A 84 -11.90 -19.69 -1.38
C SER A 84 -11.17 -19.76 -0.04
N VAL A 85 -10.00 -19.12 0.09
CA VAL A 85 -9.20 -19.13 1.33
C VAL A 85 -10.02 -18.50 2.46
N SER A 86 -10.09 -19.19 3.60
CA SER A 86 -10.75 -18.65 4.78
C SER A 86 -9.78 -17.76 5.57
N MET A 87 -10.28 -16.66 6.15
CA MET A 87 -9.42 -15.75 6.95
C MET A 87 -8.68 -16.46 8.08
N ALA A 88 -9.29 -17.48 8.69
CA ALA A 88 -8.67 -18.25 9.77
C ALA A 88 -7.48 -19.13 9.32
N GLN A 89 -7.34 -19.35 8.02
CA GLN A 89 -6.27 -20.15 7.41
C GLN A 89 -5.33 -19.31 6.55
N ALA A 90 -5.63 -18.01 6.40
CA ALA A 90 -4.87 -17.13 5.54
C ALA A 90 -3.51 -16.81 6.18
N TYR A 91 -2.47 -16.80 5.37
CA TYR A 91 -1.12 -16.40 5.77
C TYR A 91 -0.91 -14.93 5.44
N SER A 92 -0.37 -14.19 6.40
CA SER A 92 -0.04 -12.79 6.14
C SER A 92 1.27 -12.65 5.34
N LEU A 93 1.37 -11.58 4.56
CA LEU A 93 2.59 -11.19 3.85
C LEU A 93 3.78 -11.07 4.81
N ILE A 94 3.54 -10.52 6.01
CA ILE A 94 4.56 -10.30 7.03
C ILE A 94 5.10 -11.64 7.55
N GLU A 95 4.23 -12.59 7.87
CA GLU A 95 4.63 -13.94 8.29
C GLU A 95 5.43 -14.65 7.20
N VAL A 96 4.97 -14.59 5.96
CA VAL A 96 5.63 -15.23 4.81
C VAL A 96 6.99 -14.61 4.54
N ALA A 97 7.11 -13.28 4.56
CA ALA A 97 8.38 -12.58 4.39
C ALA A 97 9.38 -12.92 5.51
N ALA A 98 8.96 -12.84 6.78
CA ALA A 98 9.81 -13.15 7.92
C ALA A 98 10.30 -14.61 7.88
N ALA A 99 9.40 -15.56 7.58
CA ALA A 99 9.73 -16.97 7.46
C ALA A 99 10.64 -17.30 6.26
N ALA A 100 10.57 -16.51 5.18
CA ALA A 100 11.49 -16.60 4.04
C ALA A 100 12.87 -15.97 4.32
N GLY A 101 13.04 -15.29 5.46
CA GLY A 101 14.31 -14.69 5.88
C GLY A 101 14.46 -13.21 5.55
N PHE A 102 13.37 -12.47 5.36
CA PHE A 102 13.41 -11.00 5.40
C PHE A 102 13.41 -10.53 6.85
N ASP A 103 14.21 -9.51 7.14
CA ASP A 103 14.05 -8.72 8.36
C ASP A 103 12.89 -7.73 8.17
N THR A 104 11.82 -7.91 8.93
CA THR A 104 10.54 -7.24 8.70
C THR A 104 10.29 -6.11 9.70
N TYR A 105 9.96 -4.93 9.19
CA TYR A 105 9.69 -3.72 9.96
C TYR A 105 8.26 -3.24 9.69
N TRP A 106 7.52 -2.96 10.75
CA TRP A 106 6.22 -2.29 10.68
C TRP A 106 6.29 -0.96 11.42
N ILE A 107 6.17 0.15 10.69
CA ILE A 107 6.32 1.51 11.20
C ILE A 107 5.02 2.26 10.92
N SER A 108 4.27 2.58 11.96
CA SER A 108 2.88 3.01 11.84
C SER A 108 2.60 4.31 12.57
N ASN A 109 1.93 5.23 11.88
CA ASN A 109 1.30 6.39 12.52
C ASN A 109 -0.17 6.13 12.87
N GLN A 110 -0.72 4.98 12.48
CA GLN A 110 -2.04 4.56 12.93
C GLN A 110 -2.00 4.14 14.40
N GLU A 111 -3.14 4.18 15.09
CA GLU A 111 -3.24 3.76 16.48
C GLU A 111 -3.00 2.25 16.63
N ARG A 112 -2.21 1.87 17.65
CA ARG A 112 -1.99 0.45 17.97
C ARG A 112 -3.19 -0.17 18.69
N TYR A 113 -3.80 0.59 19.60
CA TYR A 113 -4.85 0.15 20.53
C TYR A 113 -6.05 1.10 20.45
N GLY A 114 -6.92 0.90 19.46
CA GLY A 114 -8.24 1.53 19.38
C GLY A 114 -9.32 0.66 20.03
N ILE A 115 -10.59 1.10 19.97
CA ILE A 115 -11.78 0.37 20.49
C ILE A 115 -11.95 -1.03 19.85
N PHE A 116 -11.14 -1.33 18.84
CA PHE A 116 -11.03 -2.61 18.18
C PHE A 116 -9.56 -3.03 18.26
N ASP A 117 -9.22 -4.05 19.05
CA ASP A 117 -7.98 -4.82 18.87
C ASP A 117 -8.03 -5.41 17.44
N THR A 118 -7.52 -4.66 16.46
CA THR A 118 -7.84 -4.92 15.05
C THR A 118 -6.99 -6.05 14.48
N PRO A 119 -7.51 -6.80 13.48
CA PRO A 119 -6.72 -7.75 12.69
C PRO A 119 -5.42 -7.17 12.09
N ILE A 120 -5.33 -5.84 11.92
CA ILE A 120 -4.15 -5.19 11.37
C ILE A 120 -3.03 -5.10 12.39
N ALA A 121 -3.37 -4.83 13.66
CA ALA A 121 -2.41 -4.88 14.76
C ALA A 121 -1.86 -6.32 14.94
N GLU A 122 -2.70 -7.33 14.77
CA GLU A 122 -2.27 -8.74 14.78
C GLU A 122 -1.32 -9.07 13.64
N ILE A 123 -1.61 -8.67 12.39
CA ILE A 123 -0.70 -8.85 11.25
C ILE A 123 0.63 -8.11 11.49
N ALA A 124 0.57 -6.86 11.95
CA ALA A 124 1.74 -6.07 12.28
C ALA A 124 2.57 -6.70 13.42
N SER A 125 1.90 -7.39 14.35
CA SER A 125 2.56 -8.06 15.49
C SER A 125 3.52 -9.18 15.05
N MET A 126 3.34 -9.69 13.83
CA MET A 126 4.17 -10.73 13.23
C MET A 126 5.48 -10.21 12.64
N ALA A 127 5.66 -8.89 12.56
CA ALA A 127 6.91 -8.29 12.10
C ALA A 127 8.02 -8.45 13.16
N ASN A 128 9.28 -8.58 12.72
CA ASN A 128 10.44 -8.65 13.61
C ASN A 128 10.60 -7.38 14.45
N HIS A 129 10.25 -6.23 13.86
CA HIS A 129 10.35 -4.92 14.48
C HIS A 129 9.05 -4.14 14.28
N GLN A 130 8.57 -3.50 15.35
CA GLN A 130 7.33 -2.72 15.36
C GLN A 130 7.55 -1.36 16.00
N ILE A 131 7.10 -0.30 15.32
CA ILE A 131 7.12 1.07 15.82
C ILE A 131 5.72 1.66 15.61
N TRP A 132 5.16 2.24 16.67
CA TRP A 132 3.83 2.85 16.69
C TRP A 132 3.96 4.26 17.26
N LEU A 133 3.73 5.28 16.44
CA LEU A 133 3.80 6.68 16.89
C LEU A 133 2.63 7.03 17.81
N ASN A 134 1.40 6.61 17.46
CA ASN A 134 0.21 6.80 18.30
C ASN A 134 -0.09 5.54 19.13
N GLY A 135 0.79 5.26 20.09
CA GLY A 135 0.73 4.06 20.95
C GLY A 135 -0.03 4.21 22.28
N ASP A 136 -0.41 5.44 22.66
CA ASP A 136 -1.05 5.72 23.95
C ASP A 136 -2.58 5.58 23.89
N VAL A 137 -3.14 4.91 24.91
CA VAL A 137 -4.57 4.64 25.06
C VAL A 137 -5.35 5.93 25.32
N GLY A 138 -6.28 6.29 24.42
CA GLY A 138 -7.24 7.39 24.65
C GLY A 138 -8.26 7.51 23.51
N GLU A 139 -9.50 7.88 23.83
CA GLU A 139 -10.65 7.99 22.91
C GLU A 139 -10.55 9.13 21.86
N TYR A 140 -9.37 9.49 21.38
CA TYR A 140 -9.18 10.66 20.53
C TYR A 140 -8.75 10.26 19.12
N ILE A 141 -9.59 10.59 18.13
CA ILE A 141 -9.32 10.57 16.67
C ILE A 141 -8.19 11.57 16.27
N ARG A 142 -7.35 11.99 17.21
CA ARG A 142 -6.26 12.94 17.03
C ARG A 142 -4.95 12.16 17.06
N SER A 143 -4.36 12.00 15.88
CA SER A 143 -2.95 11.71 15.77
C SER A 143 -2.15 12.88 16.36
N ASN A 144 -1.22 12.59 17.27
CA ASN A 144 -0.34 13.62 17.83
C ASN A 144 0.82 13.99 16.89
N TYR A 145 0.97 13.24 15.79
CA TYR A 145 2.14 13.26 14.92
C TYR A 145 1.72 13.32 13.46
N TYR A 146 2.41 14.13 12.66
CA TYR A 146 2.24 14.06 11.22
C TYR A 146 3.05 12.89 10.64
N ASP A 147 2.61 12.34 9.50
CA ASP A 147 3.26 11.16 8.90
C ASP A 147 4.74 11.39 8.51
N GLU A 148 5.21 12.64 8.38
CA GLU A 148 6.65 12.88 8.15
C GLU A 148 7.54 12.35 9.27
N GLU A 149 7.02 12.18 10.49
CA GLU A 149 7.76 11.62 11.62
C GLU A 149 8.04 10.11 11.48
N LEU A 150 7.33 9.41 10.59
CA LEU A 150 7.67 8.02 10.25
C LEU A 150 9.06 7.91 9.61
N ALA A 151 9.52 8.96 8.92
CA ALA A 151 10.86 9.02 8.36
C ALA A 151 11.93 8.88 9.44
N ASP A 152 11.74 9.49 10.60
CA ASP A 152 12.69 9.47 11.73
C ASP A 152 12.75 8.09 12.41
N GLN A 153 11.76 7.23 12.16
CA GLN A 153 11.70 5.86 12.67
C GLN A 153 12.25 4.82 11.69
N THR A 154 12.72 5.25 10.51
CA THR A 154 13.34 4.36 9.52
C THR A 154 14.57 3.67 10.14
N PRO A 155 14.69 2.33 10.07
CA PRO A 155 15.86 1.63 10.62
C PRO A 155 17.16 2.01 9.89
N ASP A 156 18.31 1.78 10.54
CA ASP A 156 19.60 1.88 9.86
C ASP A 156 19.77 0.70 8.89
N LEU A 157 19.62 0.99 7.60
CA LEU A 157 19.69 0.00 6.52
C LEU A 157 21.10 -0.22 5.98
N LYS A 158 22.14 0.40 6.55
CA LYS A 158 23.50 0.35 6.00
C LYS A 158 24.03 -1.08 5.83
N ASN A 159 23.64 -1.99 6.72
CA ASN A 159 24.04 -3.40 6.70
C ASN A 159 22.87 -4.35 6.44
N ALA A 160 21.70 -3.85 6.02
CA ALA A 160 20.55 -4.68 5.73
C ALA A 160 20.79 -5.48 4.45
N ASP A 161 20.80 -6.81 4.55
CA ASP A 161 20.95 -7.73 3.41
C ASP A 161 19.60 -8.00 2.74
N ASN A 162 18.57 -8.32 3.55
CA ASN A 162 17.23 -8.63 3.07
C ASN A 162 16.19 -8.07 4.05
N ALA A 163 15.37 -7.12 3.63
CA ALA A 163 14.41 -6.45 4.51
C ALA A 163 13.10 -6.08 3.80
N LEU A 164 11.99 -6.20 4.53
CA LEU A 164 10.70 -5.63 4.14
C LEU A 164 10.34 -4.54 5.14
N ILE A 165 10.22 -3.31 4.66
CA ILE A 165 9.86 -2.15 5.49
C ILE A 165 8.46 -1.72 5.11
N VAL A 166 7.54 -1.79 6.08
CA VAL A 166 6.16 -1.34 5.90
C VAL A 166 5.96 -0.03 6.65
N TYR A 167 5.56 1.02 5.90
CA TYR A 167 5.06 2.27 6.46
C TYR A 167 3.55 2.30 6.37
N HIS A 168 2.86 2.54 7.48
CA HIS A 168 1.41 2.68 7.52
C HIS A 168 1.04 4.11 7.92
N LEU A 169 0.57 4.87 6.93
CA LEU A 169 0.29 6.30 7.05
C LEU A 169 -1.06 6.56 7.69
N MET A 170 -1.24 7.73 8.30
CA MET A 170 -2.58 8.29 8.53
C MET A 170 -3.17 8.94 7.27
N GLY A 171 -2.31 9.30 6.31
CA GLY A 171 -2.67 9.71 4.96
C GLY A 171 -3.75 10.79 4.94
N CYS A 172 -4.83 10.50 4.21
CA CYS A 172 -5.92 11.44 4.01
C CYS A 172 -7.16 11.11 4.86
N HIS A 173 -7.01 10.44 6.01
CA HIS A 173 -8.12 10.12 6.91
C HIS A 173 -8.91 11.37 7.32
N GLN A 174 -10.24 11.23 7.50
CA GLN A 174 -11.16 12.30 7.91
C GLN A 174 -10.65 13.18 9.06
N LEU A 175 -11.13 14.43 9.07
CA LEU A 175 -10.50 15.60 9.70
C LEU A 175 -9.22 15.98 8.97
N TYR A 176 -9.33 16.23 7.66
CA TYR A 176 -8.21 16.39 6.74
C TYR A 176 -7.23 17.50 7.18
N THR A 177 -7.70 18.56 7.82
CA THR A 177 -6.85 19.65 8.36
C THR A 177 -5.88 19.20 9.44
N GLU A 178 -6.13 18.07 10.09
CA GLU A 178 -5.24 17.46 11.08
C GLU A 178 -4.20 16.52 10.43
N ARG A 179 -4.21 16.37 9.09
CA ARG A 179 -3.28 15.51 8.35
C ARG A 179 -2.05 16.22 7.84
N TYR A 180 -2.05 17.56 7.83
CA TYR A 180 -0.94 18.34 7.30
C TYR A 180 -0.66 19.58 8.14
N PRO A 181 0.61 20.03 8.23
CA PRO A 181 0.93 21.30 8.86
C PRO A 181 0.54 22.48 7.96
N PHE A 182 0.29 23.64 8.58
CA PHE A 182 -0.17 24.87 7.93
C PHE A 182 0.59 25.25 6.63
N LYS A 183 1.90 24.95 6.54
CA LYS A 183 2.73 25.21 5.34
C LYS A 183 2.22 24.50 4.06
N TYR A 184 1.46 23.42 4.20
CA TYR A 184 0.85 22.65 3.11
C TYR A 184 -0.61 23.02 2.82
N GLN A 185 -1.19 24.01 3.51
CA GLN A 185 -2.50 24.56 3.16
C GLN A 185 -2.39 25.45 1.91
N LYS A 186 -2.41 24.84 0.71
CA LYS A 186 -2.21 25.53 -0.59
C LYS A 186 -3.50 25.76 -1.37
N PHE A 187 -4.44 24.83 -1.27
CA PHE A 187 -5.75 24.92 -1.88
C PHE A 187 -6.69 25.50 -0.83
N ASP A 188 -7.06 26.78 -0.99
CA ASP A 188 -7.99 27.48 -0.10
C ASP A 188 -9.02 28.30 -0.88
N ARG A 189 -9.52 27.72 -1.97
CA ARG A 189 -10.53 28.37 -2.80
C ARG A 189 -11.91 28.13 -2.18
N LYS A 190 -12.16 28.73 -1.01
CA LYS A 190 -13.44 28.81 -0.25
C LYS A 190 -13.63 27.82 0.92
N VAL A 191 -12.58 27.41 1.66
CA VAL A 191 -12.67 26.51 2.84
C VAL A 191 -13.69 25.37 2.61
N SER A 192 -13.40 24.50 1.63
CA SER A 192 -14.21 23.29 1.38
C SER A 192 -13.47 22.05 1.88
N LYS A 193 -14.23 21.00 2.23
CA LYS A 193 -13.66 19.69 2.55
C LYS A 193 -12.75 19.16 1.43
N THR A 194 -13.13 19.39 0.17
CA THR A 194 -12.29 19.10 -1.01
C THR A 194 -10.93 19.77 -0.93
N SER A 195 -10.89 21.05 -0.55
CA SER A 195 -9.64 21.82 -0.53
C SER A 195 -8.75 21.35 0.62
N GLU A 196 -9.35 21.00 1.77
CA GLU A 196 -8.64 20.39 2.88
C GLU A 196 -8.08 19.00 2.49
N TYR A 197 -8.87 18.20 1.77
CA TYR A 197 -8.46 16.89 1.27
C TYR A 197 -7.33 16.99 0.23
N ASP A 198 -7.43 17.92 -0.72
CA ASP A 198 -6.38 18.19 -1.72
C ASP A 198 -5.05 18.61 -1.04
N ASN A 199 -5.10 19.34 0.09
CA ASN A 199 -3.93 19.67 0.90
C ASN A 199 -3.34 18.45 1.63
N ALA A 200 -4.18 17.54 2.12
CA ALA A 200 -3.73 16.28 2.72
C ALA A 200 -3.03 15.36 1.70
N ILE A 201 -3.54 15.32 0.45
CA ILE A 201 -2.87 14.62 -0.66
C ILE A 201 -1.52 15.26 -0.97
N LEU A 202 -1.43 16.59 -1.03
CA LEU A 202 -0.16 17.29 -1.23
C LEU A 202 0.86 16.99 -0.14
N TYR A 203 0.41 16.88 1.10
CA TYR A 203 1.29 16.48 2.19
C TYR A 203 1.70 15.01 2.09
N THR A 204 0.79 14.12 1.73
CA THR A 204 1.08 12.69 1.49
C THR A 204 2.11 12.51 0.37
N ASP A 205 2.01 13.28 -0.72
CA ASP A 205 3.00 13.31 -1.81
C ASP A 205 4.41 13.64 -1.29
N TYR A 206 4.53 14.65 -0.44
CA TYR A 206 5.79 15.01 0.23
C TYR A 206 6.27 13.90 1.19
N VAL A 207 5.40 13.34 2.03
CA VAL A 207 5.81 12.30 2.98
C VAL A 207 6.34 11.08 2.24
N VAL A 208 5.64 10.61 1.21
CA VAL A 208 6.08 9.47 0.38
C VAL A 208 7.43 9.77 -0.28
N SER A 209 7.67 11.01 -0.73
CA SER A 209 8.97 11.42 -1.25
C SER A 209 10.08 11.30 -0.22
N ARG A 210 9.82 11.71 1.03
CA ARG A 210 10.79 11.62 2.13
C ARG A 210 11.12 10.17 2.45
N LEU A 211 10.13 9.28 2.49
CA LEU A 211 10.34 7.85 2.72
C LEU A 211 11.17 7.21 1.61
N TYR A 212 10.92 7.57 0.35
CA TYR A 212 11.71 7.10 -0.78
C TYR A 212 13.17 7.60 -0.71
N ASP A 213 13.39 8.86 -0.36
CA ASP A 213 14.74 9.45 -0.23
C ASP A 213 15.62 8.73 0.80
N LEU A 214 15.03 8.09 1.82
CA LEU A 214 15.78 7.35 2.84
C LEU A 214 16.35 6.02 2.36
N VAL A 215 15.76 5.44 1.31
CA VAL A 215 16.08 4.07 0.87
C VAL A 215 16.72 4.00 -0.52
N LYS A 216 16.45 4.96 -1.39
CA LYS A 216 16.81 4.89 -2.82
C LYS A 216 18.32 4.73 -3.10
N ASP A 217 19.16 5.28 -2.23
CA ASP A 217 20.62 5.27 -2.38
C ASP A 217 21.28 4.04 -1.73
N ASN A 218 20.48 3.16 -1.10
CA ASN A 218 20.99 1.91 -0.55
C ASN A 218 21.35 0.93 -1.68
N PRO A 219 22.55 0.32 -1.69
CA PRO A 219 22.97 -0.60 -2.74
C PRO A 219 22.14 -1.90 -2.83
N ASN A 220 21.40 -2.23 -1.76
CA ASN A 220 20.50 -3.37 -1.71
C ASN A 220 19.04 -2.98 -1.96
N PHE A 221 18.73 -1.72 -2.29
CA PHE A 221 17.37 -1.30 -2.63
C PHE A 221 16.87 -2.01 -3.91
N GLN A 222 15.71 -2.66 -3.81
CA GLN A 222 15.10 -3.41 -4.91
C GLN A 222 13.80 -2.75 -5.39
N GLY A 223 12.89 -2.41 -4.47
CA GLY A 223 11.59 -1.86 -4.84
C GLY A 223 10.93 -0.99 -3.79
N PHE A 224 10.14 -0.02 -4.24
CA PHE A 224 9.32 0.88 -3.43
C PHE A 224 7.89 0.91 -3.98
N ILE A 225 6.92 0.48 -3.18
CA ILE A 225 5.53 0.31 -3.58
C ILE A 225 4.66 1.21 -2.69
N TYR A 226 3.86 2.07 -3.29
CA TYR A 226 2.87 2.88 -2.61
C TYR A 226 1.47 2.55 -3.17
N PHE A 227 0.54 2.25 -2.28
CA PHE A 227 -0.89 2.13 -2.60
C PHE A 227 -1.72 2.68 -1.45
N SER A 228 -2.96 3.11 -1.71
CA SER A 228 -3.92 3.41 -0.64
C SER A 228 -4.79 2.20 -0.33
N ASP A 229 -5.16 2.03 0.93
CA ASP A 229 -6.13 1.03 1.35
C ASP A 229 -7.50 1.24 0.66
N HIS A 230 -8.07 2.43 0.69
CA HIS A 230 -9.27 2.82 -0.04
C HIS A 230 -9.21 4.29 -0.46
N GLY A 231 -10.18 4.70 -1.28
CA GLY A 231 -10.39 6.09 -1.66
C GLY A 231 -11.32 6.79 -0.67
N GLU A 232 -11.77 7.99 -1.04
CA GLU A 232 -12.58 8.86 -0.20
C GLU A 232 -13.44 9.77 -1.09
N GLU A 233 -14.66 10.08 -0.66
CA GLU A 233 -15.57 11.03 -1.28
C GLU A 233 -15.73 12.29 -0.39
N PRO A 234 -14.86 13.31 -0.54
CA PRO A 234 -14.87 14.48 0.34
C PRO A 234 -16.04 15.45 0.05
N ASP A 235 -16.61 15.42 -1.16
CA ASP A 235 -17.52 16.45 -1.68
C ASP A 235 -18.97 16.29 -1.22
N ASP A 236 -19.46 15.05 -1.08
CA ASP A 236 -20.86 14.77 -0.74
C ASP A 236 -21.08 14.53 0.77
N GLY A 237 -20.01 14.57 1.56
CA GLY A 237 -20.02 14.33 2.99
C GLY A 237 -20.28 12.88 3.39
N THR A 238 -20.22 11.94 2.45
CA THR A 238 -20.32 10.49 2.70
C THR A 238 -18.98 9.87 3.04
N ALA A 239 -17.89 10.50 2.58
CA ALA A 239 -16.51 10.06 2.79
C ALA A 239 -16.29 8.63 2.28
N HIS A 240 -16.25 7.63 3.16
CA HIS A 240 -16.11 6.22 2.78
C HIS A 240 -17.13 5.32 3.48
N GLU A 241 -18.28 5.88 3.87
CA GLU A 241 -19.39 5.14 4.48
C GLU A 241 -19.89 4.03 3.53
N PRO A 242 -19.74 2.72 3.88
CA PRO A 242 -20.08 1.61 2.99
C PRO A 242 -21.53 1.62 2.49
N THR A 243 -22.47 2.09 3.31
CA THR A 243 -23.89 2.18 2.95
C THR A 243 -24.21 3.24 1.90
N LYS A 244 -23.28 4.17 1.65
CA LYS A 244 -23.39 5.26 0.67
C LYS A 244 -22.35 5.14 -0.45
N PHE A 245 -21.97 3.90 -0.77
CA PHE A 245 -20.96 3.56 -1.76
C PHE A 245 -20.97 4.46 -3.01
N SER A 246 -19.80 5.05 -3.30
CA SER A 246 -19.49 5.69 -4.56
C SER A 246 -18.28 4.98 -5.19
N ASN A 247 -18.17 5.01 -6.53
CA ASN A 247 -17.02 4.42 -7.20
C ASN A 247 -15.69 5.09 -6.80
N GLN A 248 -15.71 6.36 -6.42
CA GLN A 248 -14.51 7.09 -5.99
C GLN A 248 -13.90 6.53 -4.70
N MET A 249 -14.73 6.03 -3.78
CA MET A 249 -14.29 5.37 -2.54
C MET A 249 -13.41 4.13 -2.79
N THR A 250 -13.40 3.61 -4.02
CA THR A 250 -12.58 2.44 -4.38
C THR A 250 -11.45 2.75 -5.34
N ARG A 251 -11.36 3.96 -5.91
CA ARG A 251 -10.32 4.31 -6.89
C ARG A 251 -9.08 4.81 -6.19
N ILE A 252 -8.11 3.91 -6.00
CA ILE A 252 -6.89 4.17 -5.25
C ILE A 252 -5.68 4.41 -6.16
N PRO A 253 -4.62 5.10 -5.67
CA PRO A 253 -3.32 5.08 -6.32
C PRO A 253 -2.62 3.73 -6.13
N LEU A 254 -1.79 3.39 -7.11
CA LEU A 254 -0.76 2.36 -7.02
C LEU A 254 0.44 2.82 -7.87
N ILE A 255 1.57 3.03 -7.21
CA ILE A 255 2.85 3.40 -7.83
C ILE A 255 3.90 2.42 -7.32
N ALA A 256 4.65 1.82 -8.24
CA ALA A 256 5.79 0.95 -7.91
C ALA A 256 7.04 1.47 -8.60
N HIS A 257 8.16 1.52 -7.88
CA HIS A 257 9.46 1.86 -8.43
C HIS A 257 10.44 0.74 -8.15
N PHE A 258 11.24 0.40 -9.15
CA PHE A 258 12.25 -0.65 -9.06
C PHE A 258 13.63 -0.12 -9.42
N SER A 259 14.64 -0.50 -8.64
CA SER A 259 16.02 -0.09 -8.87
C SER A 259 16.53 -0.58 -10.24
N GLU A 260 17.56 0.07 -10.78
CA GLU A 260 18.19 -0.38 -12.03
C GLU A 260 18.63 -1.84 -11.95
N ARG A 261 19.30 -2.23 -10.86
CA ARG A 261 19.70 -3.61 -10.59
C ARG A 261 18.51 -4.57 -10.59
N TYR A 262 17.38 -4.19 -10.00
CA TYR A 262 16.18 -5.03 -10.03
C TYR A 262 15.70 -5.24 -11.47
N ARG A 263 15.62 -4.17 -12.27
CA ARG A 263 15.13 -4.23 -13.66
C ARG A 263 16.00 -5.07 -14.57
N GLU A 264 17.32 -4.98 -14.40
CA GLU A 264 18.29 -5.76 -15.17
C GLU A 264 18.21 -7.26 -14.85
N ASN A 265 18.11 -7.61 -13.58
CA ASN A 265 18.08 -9.01 -13.14
C ASN A 265 16.69 -9.66 -13.30
N HIS A 266 15.61 -8.89 -13.28
CA HIS A 266 14.23 -9.39 -13.30
C HIS A 266 13.43 -8.87 -14.51
N SER A 267 14.06 -8.79 -15.68
CA SER A 267 13.38 -8.34 -16.91
C SER A 267 12.13 -9.15 -17.26
N TYR A 268 12.10 -10.43 -16.89
CA TYR A 268 10.95 -11.32 -17.06
C TYR A 268 9.72 -10.92 -16.22
N LEU A 269 9.91 -10.16 -15.12
CA LEU A 269 8.83 -9.57 -14.32
C LEU A 269 8.58 -8.11 -14.70
N PHE A 270 9.66 -7.34 -14.86
CA PHE A 270 9.56 -5.90 -15.09
C PHE A 270 8.91 -5.57 -16.44
N SER A 271 9.19 -6.34 -17.50
CA SER A 271 8.56 -6.12 -18.82
C SER A 271 7.05 -6.33 -18.77
N PRO A 272 6.52 -7.46 -18.24
CA PRO A 272 5.08 -7.61 -18.04
C PRO A 272 4.45 -6.51 -17.16
N LEU A 273 5.11 -6.08 -16.08
CA LEU A 273 4.58 -4.99 -15.24
C LEU A 273 4.36 -3.70 -16.03
N ILE A 274 5.29 -3.36 -16.93
CA ILE A 274 5.14 -2.20 -17.81
C ILE A 274 3.93 -2.37 -18.73
N ASP A 275 3.75 -3.53 -19.35
CA ASP A 275 2.61 -3.81 -20.24
C ASP A 275 1.27 -3.80 -19.48
N GLN A 276 1.28 -4.23 -18.22
CA GLN A 276 0.12 -4.33 -17.33
C GLN A 276 -0.22 -3.02 -16.61
N ARG A 277 0.52 -1.93 -16.80
CA ARG A 277 0.28 -0.63 -16.12
C ARG A 277 -1.13 -0.05 -16.31
N SER A 278 -1.86 -0.50 -17.32
CA SER A 278 -3.25 -0.10 -17.62
C SER A 278 -4.27 -1.21 -17.40
N SER A 279 -3.85 -2.36 -16.87
CA SER A 279 -4.71 -3.46 -16.46
C SER A 279 -5.42 -3.13 -15.14
N TYR A 280 -6.57 -3.76 -14.93
CA TYR A 280 -7.35 -3.59 -13.73
C TYR A 280 -6.73 -4.38 -12.59
N TRP A 281 -6.59 -3.80 -11.40
CA TRP A 281 -6.04 -4.49 -10.23
C TRP A 281 -6.83 -4.11 -8.99
N THR A 282 -7.00 -5.05 -8.06
CA THR A 282 -7.65 -4.83 -6.77
C THR A 282 -6.67 -5.13 -5.65
N ASN A 283 -6.66 -4.33 -4.58
CA ASN A 283 -5.59 -4.40 -3.58
C ASN A 283 -5.57 -5.66 -2.70
N ASP A 284 -6.61 -6.49 -2.73
CA ASP A 284 -6.56 -7.88 -2.25
C ASP A 284 -5.56 -8.76 -3.01
N LEU A 285 -5.01 -8.28 -4.14
CA LEU A 285 -3.95 -8.95 -4.90
C LEU A 285 -2.55 -8.42 -4.56
N LEU A 286 -2.42 -7.58 -3.53
CA LEU A 286 -1.13 -7.05 -3.07
C LEU A 286 -0.22 -8.16 -2.54
N TYR A 287 -0.75 -9.11 -1.77
CA TYR A 287 0.02 -10.26 -1.30
C TYR A 287 0.71 -10.99 -2.46
N ASN A 288 -0.05 -11.36 -3.51
CA ASN A 288 0.49 -12.02 -4.69
C ASN A 288 1.58 -11.17 -5.36
N PHE A 289 1.31 -9.87 -5.54
CA PHE A 289 2.27 -8.97 -6.17
C PHE A 289 3.57 -8.86 -5.37
N MET A 290 3.49 -8.70 -4.04
CA MET A 290 4.66 -8.60 -3.17
C MET A 290 5.46 -9.91 -3.13
N VAL A 291 4.80 -11.06 -3.00
CA VAL A 291 5.45 -12.38 -3.03
C VAL A 291 6.21 -12.60 -4.34
N GLU A 292 5.60 -12.25 -5.47
CA GLU A 292 6.22 -12.36 -6.81
C GLU A 292 7.46 -11.47 -6.92
N ILE A 293 7.34 -10.17 -6.59
CA ILE A 293 8.48 -9.25 -6.75
C ILE A 293 9.60 -9.52 -5.75
N MET A 294 9.28 -10.05 -4.57
CA MET A 294 10.25 -10.48 -3.55
C MET A 294 10.82 -11.87 -3.84
N GLY A 295 10.32 -12.58 -4.85
CA GLY A 295 10.84 -13.88 -5.26
C GLY A 295 10.72 -14.96 -4.19
N ILE A 296 9.71 -14.88 -3.32
CA ILE A 296 9.52 -15.84 -2.23
C ILE A 296 8.98 -17.15 -2.81
N GLN A 297 9.72 -18.24 -2.61
CA GLN A 297 9.40 -19.58 -3.06
C GLN A 297 8.70 -20.38 -1.96
N GLY A 298 7.69 -21.17 -2.34
CA GLY A 298 6.92 -22.02 -1.43
C GLY A 298 5.82 -21.29 -0.65
N ALA A 299 5.67 -19.98 -0.86
CA ALA A 299 4.53 -19.24 -0.32
C ALA A 299 3.22 -19.82 -0.90
N PRO A 300 2.13 -19.85 -0.11
CA PRO A 300 0.83 -20.26 -0.62
C PRO A 300 0.42 -19.30 -1.75
N MET A 301 0.44 -19.82 -2.98
CA MET A 301 0.06 -19.13 -4.22
C MET A 301 -0.41 -20.17 -5.25
N GLU A 302 -1.66 -20.06 -5.70
CA GLU A 302 -2.22 -20.90 -6.77
C GLU A 302 -2.76 -20.11 -7.98
N GLU A 303 -2.47 -18.81 -8.11
CA GLU A 303 -3.22 -17.95 -9.04
C GLU A 303 -2.32 -17.01 -9.87
N SER A 304 -1.55 -17.57 -10.81
CA SER A 304 -0.70 -16.80 -11.73
C SER A 304 -1.47 -15.74 -12.53
N ASN A 305 -2.75 -15.99 -12.83
CA ASN A 305 -3.61 -15.03 -13.54
C ASN A 305 -4.09 -13.85 -12.68
N LEU A 306 -3.86 -13.88 -11.36
CA LEU A 306 -4.15 -12.80 -10.43
C LEU A 306 -2.89 -12.03 -9.98
N THR A 307 -1.71 -12.41 -10.48
CA THR A 307 -0.43 -11.87 -10.01
C THR A 307 0.15 -10.86 -11.01
N LEU A 308 0.23 -9.58 -10.62
CA LEU A 308 0.91 -8.57 -11.44
C LEU A 308 2.38 -8.93 -11.66
N GLY A 309 2.87 -8.72 -12.88
CA GLY A 309 4.21 -9.14 -13.31
C GLY A 309 4.25 -10.54 -13.90
N ASN A 310 3.20 -11.35 -13.69
CA ASN A 310 3.04 -12.62 -14.37
C ASN A 310 2.36 -12.43 -15.73
N ILE A 311 2.87 -13.06 -16.79
CA ILE A 311 2.30 -12.96 -18.14
C ILE A 311 0.87 -13.49 -18.26
N ALA A 312 0.44 -14.35 -17.32
CA ALA A 312 -0.92 -14.89 -17.28
C ALA A 312 -1.96 -13.92 -16.69
N TYR A 313 -1.54 -12.77 -16.17
CA TYR A 313 -2.43 -11.79 -15.54
C TYR A 313 -3.58 -11.36 -16.47
N ASP A 314 -4.83 -11.58 -16.04
CA ASP A 314 -5.99 -11.48 -16.93
C ASP A 314 -7.13 -10.60 -16.39
N ARG A 315 -6.83 -9.73 -15.43
CA ARG A 315 -7.84 -8.87 -14.84
C ARG A 315 -8.33 -7.78 -15.81
N THR A 316 -9.64 -7.71 -15.94
CA THR A 316 -10.40 -6.82 -16.79
C THR A 316 -11.46 -6.08 -15.97
N LYS A 317 -12.07 -5.05 -16.56
CA LYS A 317 -13.19 -4.33 -15.95
C LYS A 317 -14.30 -5.29 -15.53
N ASP A 318 -14.61 -6.25 -16.41
CA ASP A 318 -15.76 -7.11 -16.23
C ASP A 318 -15.54 -8.11 -15.10
N ASN A 319 -14.36 -8.71 -15.01
CA ASN A 319 -14.15 -9.75 -14.02
C ASN A 319 -13.77 -9.19 -12.63
N SER A 320 -13.26 -7.97 -12.52
CA SER A 320 -12.74 -7.41 -11.26
C SER A 320 -13.83 -6.96 -10.29
N LEU A 321 -13.59 -7.19 -9.00
CA LEU A 321 -14.59 -7.07 -7.93
C LEU A 321 -14.19 -6.04 -6.86
N THR A 322 -15.17 -5.54 -6.13
CA THR A 322 -15.03 -4.73 -4.93
C THR A 322 -16.17 -5.04 -3.96
N MET A 323 -16.15 -4.42 -2.79
CA MET A 323 -17.07 -4.73 -1.68
C MET A 323 -17.06 -6.22 -1.34
N HIS A 324 -15.87 -6.81 -1.24
CA HIS A 324 -15.66 -8.23 -0.94
C HIS A 324 -16.43 -9.18 -1.88
N GLY A 325 -16.47 -8.84 -3.16
CA GLY A 325 -17.12 -9.64 -4.19
C GLY A 325 -18.59 -9.30 -4.45
N GLU A 326 -19.20 -8.42 -3.66
CA GLU A 326 -20.62 -8.04 -3.83
C GLU A 326 -20.85 -7.14 -5.05
N ARG A 327 -19.81 -6.44 -5.53
CA ARG A 327 -19.90 -5.50 -6.65
C ARG A 327 -18.78 -5.71 -7.66
N ARG A 328 -19.04 -5.34 -8.91
CA ARG A 328 -17.98 -5.14 -9.90
C ARG A 328 -17.41 -3.74 -9.72
N ILE A 329 -16.13 -3.57 -10.00
CA ILE A 329 -15.53 -2.23 -10.02
C ILE A 329 -16.20 -1.36 -11.10
N GLU A 330 -16.34 -0.06 -10.82
CA GLU A 330 -16.98 0.89 -11.74
C GLU A 330 -18.43 0.55 -12.15
N SER A 331 -19.14 -0.27 -11.35
CA SER A 331 -20.55 -0.60 -11.57
C SER A 331 -21.50 0.51 -11.16
#